data_AF-A0A2D4FR41-F1
#
_entry.id   AF-A0A2D4FR41-F1
#
_cell.length_a   1.000
_cell.length_b   1.000
_cell.length_c   1.000
_cell.angle_alpha   90.00
_cell.angle_beta   90.00
_cell.angle_gamma   90.00
#
_symmetry.space_group_name_H-M   'P 1'
#
loop_
_entity.id
_entity.type
_entity.pdbx_description
1 polymer ?
#
loop_
_entity_poly.entity_id
_entity_poly.type
_entity_poly.pdbx_seq_one_letter_code
_entity_poly.pdbx_strand_id
1 'polypeptide(L)'
;MKLGDVSTVMRYLQEQKNLHSEITSKRDRVEEVIKNAEVCSLAIKDYELQAAAYSSGLETLLNIPVKRSMVQSPSGLILQEAGDIHSRYIELLTRSGDYYKFLSEMLKSLEDIKMKSTRIELLEEELRLAKDANSDSNNKHKFLEQNMQKYQIECSQLKAKFISLEEMKRQVEMDGSTAKQNLDKCYAQIKDLNER
;
A
#
# COMPACT_ATOMS: atom_id res chain seq x y z
N MET A 1 -10.66 -16.10 14.56
CA MET A 1 -11.30 -14.76 14.40
C MET A 1 -10.67 -14.12 13.16
N LYS A 2 -11.41 -13.97 12.06
CA LYS A 2 -10.86 -13.35 10.83
C LYS A 2 -11.01 -11.83 10.96
N LEU A 3 -9.91 -11.13 11.16
CA LEU A 3 -9.83 -9.66 11.14
C LEU A 3 -9.53 -9.21 9.70
N GLY A 4 -10.47 -9.48 8.78
CA GLY A 4 -10.25 -9.30 7.34
C GLY A 4 -10.74 -7.95 6.78
N ASP A 5 -11.74 -7.34 7.41
CA ASP A 5 -12.40 -6.13 6.92
C ASP A 5 -12.26 -4.95 7.89
N VAL A 6 -12.09 -3.76 7.31
CA VAL A 6 -11.93 -2.48 8.03
C VAL A 6 -13.10 -2.21 8.97
N SER A 7 -14.34 -2.54 8.57
CA SER A 7 -15.55 -2.38 9.40
C SER A 7 -15.50 -3.22 10.68
N THR A 8 -15.11 -4.48 10.59
CA THR A 8 -14.97 -5.35 11.77
C THR A 8 -13.85 -4.87 12.69
N VAL A 9 -12.70 -4.45 12.14
CA VAL A 9 -11.60 -3.90 12.95
C VAL A 9 -12.03 -2.63 13.68
N MET A 10 -12.75 -1.72 13.02
CA MET A 10 -13.30 -0.51 13.68
C MET A 10 -14.27 -0.85 14.81
N ARG A 11 -15.16 -1.83 14.60
CA ARG A 11 -16.07 -2.28 15.65
C ARG A 11 -15.31 -2.83 16.87
N TYR A 12 -14.36 -3.73 16.65
CA TYR A 12 -13.54 -4.27 17.74
C TYR A 12 -12.70 -3.20 18.41
N LEU A 13 -12.18 -2.22 17.68
CA LEU A 13 -11.45 -1.10 18.23
C LEU A 13 -12.32 -0.29 19.19
N GLN A 14 -13.57 -0.02 18.81
CA GLN A 14 -14.51 0.70 19.66
C GLN A 14 -14.94 -0.11 20.89
N GLU A 15 -15.23 -1.41 20.72
CA GLU A 15 -15.51 -2.33 21.83
C GLU A 15 -14.34 -2.36 22.81
N GLN A 16 -13.10 -2.45 22.30
CA GLN A 16 -11.91 -2.46 23.15
C GLN A 16 -11.61 -1.12 23.81
N LYS A 17 -11.89 0.00 23.15
CA LYS A 17 -11.80 1.32 23.78
C LYS A 17 -12.72 1.41 25.00
N ASN A 18 -13.95 0.95 24.85
CA ASN A 18 -14.93 0.95 25.94
C ASN A 18 -14.49 0.00 27.07
N LEU A 19 -14.05 -1.21 26.74
CA LEU A 19 -13.54 -2.17 27.71
C LEU A 19 -12.33 -1.65 28.47
N HIS A 20 -11.37 -1.03 27.77
CA HIS A 20 -10.18 -0.45 28.38
C HIS A 20 -10.53 0.70 29.35
N SER A 21 -11.50 1.53 28.98
CA SER A 21 -12.02 2.59 29.86
C SER A 21 -12.70 2.00 31.09
N GLU A 22 -13.47 0.93 30.94
CA GLU A 22 -14.11 0.24 32.07
C GLU A 22 -13.05 -0.34 33.01
N ILE A 23 -12.04 -1.05 32.49
CA ILE A 23 -10.95 -1.60 33.29
C ILE A 23 -10.23 -0.47 34.04
N THR A 24 -9.87 0.61 33.35
CA THR A 24 -9.18 1.76 33.97
C THR A 24 -10.00 2.36 35.12
N SER A 25 -11.33 2.43 34.97
CA SER A 25 -12.23 2.95 36.02
C SER A 25 -12.28 2.07 37.28
N LYS A 26 -11.82 0.81 37.23
CA LYS A 26 -11.78 -0.08 38.39
C LYS A 26 -10.54 0.11 39.27
N ARG A 27 -9.59 0.98 38.89
CA ARG A 27 -8.37 1.24 39.66
C ARG A 27 -8.68 1.52 41.14
N ASP A 28 -9.51 2.51 41.40
CA ASP A 28 -9.81 2.96 42.77
C ASP A 28 -10.41 1.83 43.62
N ARG A 29 -11.21 0.96 43.00
CA ARG A 29 -11.81 -0.19 43.68
C ARG A 29 -10.79 -1.27 44.01
N VAL A 30 -9.78 -1.46 43.16
CA VAL A 30 -8.66 -2.39 43.44
C VAL A 30 -7.79 -1.82 44.55
N GLU A 31 -7.51 -0.52 44.53
CA GLU A 31 -6.78 0.17 45.61
C GLU A 31 -7.52 0.07 46.94
N GLU A 32 -8.85 0.22 46.94
CA GLU A 32 -9.70 0.04 48.12
C GLU A 32 -9.62 -1.38 48.68
N VAL A 33 -9.68 -2.41 47.81
CA VAL A 33 -9.55 -3.81 48.23
C VAL A 33 -8.20 -4.07 48.90
N ILE A 34 -7.11 -3.55 48.33
CA ILE A 34 -5.75 -3.70 48.91
C ILE A 34 -5.70 -3.04 50.29
N LYS A 35 -6.17 -1.80 50.40
CA LYS A 35 -6.20 -1.07 51.67
C LYS A 35 -7.05 -1.78 52.72
N ASN A 36 -8.22 -2.29 52.35
CA ASN A 36 -9.08 -3.04 53.26
C ASN A 36 -8.43 -4.35 53.70
N ALA A 37 -7.74 -5.05 52.78
CA ALA A 37 -6.99 -6.25 53.10
C ALA A 37 -5.84 -5.97 54.08
N GLU A 38 -5.13 -4.85 53.93
CA GLU A 38 -4.09 -4.41 54.87
C GLU A 38 -4.67 -4.15 56.27
N VAL A 39 -5.77 -3.40 56.37
CA VAL A 39 -6.44 -3.11 57.65
C VAL A 39 -6.95 -4.39 58.31
N CYS A 40 -7.62 -5.28 57.56
CA CYS A 40 -8.09 -6.56 58.05
C CYS A 40 -6.93 -7.45 58.53
N SER A 41 -5.84 -7.51 57.76
CA SER A 41 -4.64 -8.26 58.10
C SER A 41 -4.00 -7.78 59.40
N LEU A 42 -3.92 -6.45 59.61
CA LEU A 42 -3.41 -5.87 60.85
C LEU A 42 -4.30 -6.24 62.05
N ALA A 43 -5.61 -6.07 61.92
CA ALA A 43 -6.56 -6.42 62.98
C ALA A 43 -6.50 -7.91 63.37
N ILE A 44 -6.33 -8.80 62.38
CA ILE A 44 -6.15 -10.24 62.62
C ILE A 44 -4.85 -10.50 63.39
N LYS A 45 -3.74 -9.89 62.98
CA LYS A 45 -2.45 -10.05 63.67
C LYS A 45 -2.51 -9.58 65.12
N ASP A 46 -3.17 -8.46 65.38
CA ASP A 46 -3.34 -7.93 66.74
C ASP A 46 -4.14 -8.90 67.61
N TYR A 47 -5.21 -9.48 67.06
CA TYR A 47 -6.02 -10.48 67.77
C TYR A 47 -5.26 -11.79 68.01
N GLU A 48 -4.53 -12.29 67.00
CA GLU A 48 -3.65 -13.46 67.12
C GLU A 48 -2.61 -13.25 68.23
N LEU A 49 -2.02 -12.06 68.30
CA LEU A 49 -1.06 -11.68 69.33
C LEU A 49 -1.71 -11.66 70.72
N GLN A 50 -2.89 -11.04 70.84
CA GLN A 50 -3.63 -11.00 72.10
C GLN A 50 -4.01 -12.41 72.60
N ALA A 51 -4.48 -13.27 71.70
CA ALA A 51 -4.82 -14.66 72.01
C ALA A 51 -3.59 -15.47 72.44
N ALA A 52 -2.44 -15.27 71.79
CA ALA A 52 -1.18 -15.89 72.16
C ALA A 52 -0.69 -15.42 73.55
N ALA A 53 -0.78 -14.12 73.82
CA ALA A 53 -0.40 -13.54 75.11
C ALA A 53 -1.29 -14.07 76.25
N TYR A 54 -2.61 -14.10 76.05
CA TYR A 54 -3.56 -14.66 77.02
C TYR A 54 -3.29 -16.14 77.29
N SER A 55 -3.10 -16.94 76.23
CA SER A 55 -2.79 -18.37 76.36
C SER A 55 -1.52 -18.60 77.16
N SER A 56 -0.45 -17.86 76.86
CA SER A 56 0.82 -17.94 77.61
C SER A 56 0.67 -17.50 79.08
N GLY A 57 -0.15 -16.48 79.35
CA GLY A 57 -0.47 -16.06 80.72
C GLY A 57 -1.22 -17.15 81.49
N LEU A 58 -2.18 -17.81 80.84
CA LEU A 58 -2.95 -18.91 81.43
C LEU A 58 -2.07 -20.14 81.70
N GLU A 59 -1.18 -20.50 80.77
CA GLU A 59 -0.18 -21.57 80.96
C GLU A 59 0.68 -21.30 82.20
N THR A 60 1.10 -20.04 82.39
CA THR A 60 1.91 -19.62 83.53
C THR A 60 1.14 -19.68 84.85
N LEU A 61 -0.12 -19.23 84.85
CA LEU A 61 -0.96 -19.20 86.05
C LEU A 61 -1.41 -20.60 86.51
N LEU A 62 -1.76 -21.48 85.57
CA LEU A 62 -2.30 -22.80 85.87
C LEU A 62 -1.24 -23.90 85.87
N ASN A 63 -0.04 -23.64 85.35
CA ASN A 63 1.02 -24.62 85.15
C ASN A 63 0.58 -25.84 84.31
N ILE A 64 -0.32 -25.61 83.34
CA ILE A 64 -0.85 -26.61 82.41
C ILE A 64 -0.51 -26.17 80.98
N PRO A 65 0.05 -27.05 80.12
CA PRO A 65 0.32 -26.71 78.73
C PRO A 65 -0.97 -26.53 77.93
N VAL A 66 -1.08 -25.42 77.20
CA VAL A 66 -2.20 -25.08 76.31
C VAL A 66 -1.78 -25.34 74.87
N LYS A 67 -2.42 -26.32 74.22
CA LYS A 67 -2.12 -26.69 72.84
C LYS A 67 -2.55 -25.57 71.87
N ARG A 68 -1.59 -25.06 71.09
CA ARG A 68 -1.83 -24.10 70.00
C ARG A 68 -1.93 -24.86 68.68
N SER A 69 -3.03 -24.68 67.93
CA SER A 69 -3.27 -25.33 66.64
C SER A 69 -3.55 -24.28 65.57
N MET A 70 -2.60 -23.38 65.31
CA MET A 70 -2.68 -22.45 64.18
C MET A 70 -1.55 -22.79 63.20
N VAL A 71 -1.92 -23.49 62.12
CA VAL A 71 -0.98 -23.98 61.10
C VAL A 71 -0.55 -22.87 60.14
N GLN A 72 -1.46 -21.91 59.86
CA GLN A 72 -1.21 -20.76 59.00
C GLN A 72 -2.01 -19.56 59.52
N SER A 73 -1.40 -18.37 59.51
CA SER A 73 -2.08 -17.12 59.89
C SER A 73 -3.05 -16.68 58.77
N PRO A 74 -4.34 -16.45 59.06
CA PRO A 74 -5.31 -15.91 58.09
C PRO A 74 -4.92 -14.53 57.54
N SER A 75 -4.14 -13.74 58.27
CA SER A 75 -3.62 -12.45 57.79
C SER A 75 -2.76 -12.63 56.52
N GLY A 76 -1.92 -13.67 56.49
CA GLY A 76 -1.09 -13.96 55.33
C GLY A 76 -1.90 -14.34 54.09
N LEU A 77 -2.98 -15.08 54.26
CA LEU A 77 -3.89 -15.47 53.18
C LEU A 77 -4.60 -14.25 52.57
N ILE A 78 -5.12 -13.36 53.41
CA ILE A 78 -5.80 -12.13 52.95
C ILE A 78 -4.86 -11.24 52.14
N LEU A 79 -3.62 -11.05 52.60
CA LEU A 79 -2.63 -10.26 51.85
C LEU A 79 -2.26 -10.92 50.52
N GLN A 80 -2.14 -12.25 50.48
CA GLN A 80 -1.87 -12.98 49.26
C GLN A 80 -3.02 -12.82 48.25
N GLU A 81 -4.27 -13.00 48.67
CA GLU A 81 -5.44 -12.82 47.80
C GLU A 81 -5.55 -11.39 47.24
N ALA A 82 -5.29 -10.37 48.08
CA ALA A 82 -5.27 -8.98 47.63
C ALA A 82 -4.13 -8.71 46.63
N GLY A 83 -2.96 -9.29 46.86
CA GLY A 83 -1.82 -9.22 45.93
C GLY A 83 -2.12 -9.88 44.59
N ASP A 84 -2.82 -11.02 44.60
CA ASP A 84 -3.27 -11.71 43.38
C ASP A 84 -4.29 -10.89 42.59
N ILE A 85 -5.25 -10.27 43.28
CA ILE A 85 -6.24 -9.37 42.66
C ILE A 85 -5.53 -8.19 41.99
N HIS A 86 -4.59 -7.55 42.70
CA HIS A 86 -3.80 -6.45 42.16
C HIS A 86 -3.00 -6.88 40.92
N SER A 87 -2.30 -8.01 40.99
CA SER A 87 -1.48 -8.52 39.88
C SER A 87 -2.33 -8.82 38.64
N ARG A 88 -3.48 -9.50 38.81
CA ARG A 88 -4.41 -9.79 37.71
C ARG A 88 -5.01 -8.52 37.11
N TYR A 89 -5.30 -7.51 37.93
CA TYR A 89 -5.77 -6.22 37.45
C TYR A 89 -4.72 -5.52 36.57
N ILE A 90 -3.46 -5.48 37.01
CA ILE A 90 -2.35 -4.88 36.24
C ILE A 90 -2.12 -5.63 34.92
N GLU A 91 -2.16 -6.96 34.93
CA GLU A 91 -2.05 -7.78 33.73
C GLU A 91 -3.20 -7.46 32.74
N LEU A 92 -4.44 -7.43 33.23
CA LEU A 92 -5.61 -7.13 32.42
C LEU A 92 -5.56 -5.70 31.84
N LEU A 93 -5.19 -4.72 32.65
CA LEU A 93 -5.05 -3.32 32.23
C LEU A 93 -4.00 -3.18 31.11
N THR A 94 -2.84 -3.81 31.30
CA THR A 94 -1.73 -3.80 30.33
C THR A 94 -2.16 -4.46 29.03
N ARG A 95 -2.66 -5.70 29.12
CA ARG A 95 -3.08 -6.48 27.94
C ARG A 95 -4.21 -5.83 27.15
N SER A 96 -5.16 -5.21 27.84
CA SER A 96 -6.23 -4.43 27.20
C SER A 96 -5.67 -3.21 26.46
N GLY A 97 -4.75 -2.46 27.08
CA GLY A 97 -4.11 -1.31 26.45
C GLY A 97 -3.28 -1.68 25.22
N ASP A 98 -2.50 -2.76 25.31
CA ASP A 98 -1.68 -3.24 24.19
C ASP A 98 -2.55 -3.77 23.05
N TYR A 99 -3.65 -4.45 23.36
CA TYR A 99 -4.59 -4.91 22.34
C TYR A 99 -5.33 -3.75 21.65
N TYR A 100 -5.64 -2.67 22.38
CA TYR A 100 -6.18 -1.44 21.78
C TYR A 100 -5.19 -0.78 20.80
N LYS A 101 -3.90 -0.70 21.17
CA LYS A 101 -2.85 -0.20 20.27
C LYS A 101 -2.71 -1.08 19.03
N PHE A 102 -2.69 -2.41 19.22
CA PHE A 102 -2.63 -3.38 18.13
C PHE A 102 -3.78 -3.21 17.13
N LEU A 103 -5.02 -3.08 17.60
CA LEU A 103 -6.17 -2.84 16.72
C LEU A 103 -6.08 -1.50 15.98
N SER A 104 -5.53 -0.47 16.62
CA SER A 104 -5.31 0.84 16.01
C SER A 104 -4.28 0.78 14.87
N GLU A 105 -3.17 0.08 15.09
CA GLU A 105 -2.13 -0.15 14.07
C GLU A 105 -2.65 -1.01 12.92
N MET A 106 -3.42 -2.05 13.23
CA MET A 106 -4.07 -2.89 12.23
C MET A 106 -5.02 -2.09 11.33
N LEU A 107 -5.84 -1.21 11.92
CA LEU A 107 -6.75 -0.35 11.16
C LEU A 107 -5.98 0.54 10.17
N LYS A 108 -4.92 1.20 10.64
CA LYS A 108 -4.07 2.05 9.80
C LYS A 108 -3.40 1.25 8.67
N SER A 109 -2.95 0.03 8.96
CA SER A 109 -2.34 -0.86 7.96
C SER A 109 -3.34 -1.26 6.87
N LEU A 110 -4.58 -1.59 7.24
CA LEU A 110 -5.63 -1.93 6.28
C LEU A 110 -6.00 -0.72 5.39
N GLU A 111 -6.05 0.48 5.95
CA GLU A 111 -6.28 1.71 5.19
C GLU A 111 -5.15 1.99 4.20
N ASP A 112 -3.90 1.80 4.61
CA ASP A 112 -2.73 1.95 3.73
C ASP A 112 -2.72 0.93 2.58
N ILE A 113 -3.03 -0.34 2.88
CA ILE A 113 -3.19 -1.38 1.85
C ILE A 113 -4.29 -1.01 0.86
N LYS A 114 -5.44 -0.50 1.34
CA LYS A 114 -6.54 -0.05 0.48
C LYS A 114 -6.12 1.09 -0.43
N MET A 115 -5.43 2.11 0.09
CA MET A 115 -4.92 3.24 -0.71
C MET A 115 -3.93 2.78 -1.78
N LYS A 116 -3.02 1.86 -1.43
CA LYS A 116 -2.07 1.28 -2.38
C LYS A 116 -2.78 0.49 -3.48
N SER A 117 -3.80 -0.30 -3.14
CA SER A 117 -4.63 -1.03 -4.13
C SER A 117 -5.27 -0.07 -5.12
N THR A 118 -5.94 0.99 -4.63
CA THR A 118 -6.54 2.01 -5.50
C THR A 118 -5.51 2.71 -6.38
N ARG A 119 -4.30 3.00 -5.87
CA ARG A 119 -3.24 3.59 -6.68
C ARG A 119 -2.75 2.65 -7.78
N ILE A 120 -2.64 1.36 -7.49
CA ILE A 120 -2.29 0.32 -8.49
C ILE A 120 -3.36 0.29 -9.58
N GLU A 121 -4.65 0.22 -9.22
CA GLU A 121 -5.77 0.20 -10.17
C GLU A 121 -5.75 1.41 -11.12
N LEU A 122 -5.48 2.61 -10.59
CA LEU A 122 -5.36 3.83 -11.40
C LEU A 122 -4.15 3.79 -12.35
N LEU A 123 -3.00 3.31 -11.87
CA LEU A 123 -1.78 3.18 -12.68
C LEU A 123 -1.94 2.14 -13.79
N GLU A 124 -2.63 1.04 -13.51
CA GLU A 124 -2.95 0.01 -14.50
C GLU A 124 -3.88 0.56 -15.58
N GLU A 125 -4.86 1.38 -15.22
CA GLU A 125 -5.74 2.06 -16.16
C GLU A 125 -5.00 3.09 -17.03
N GLU A 126 -4.18 3.95 -16.43
CA GLU A 126 -3.31 4.90 -17.15
C GLU A 126 -2.38 4.17 -18.14
N LEU A 127 -1.78 3.05 -17.71
CA LEU A 127 -0.91 2.23 -18.54
C LEU A 127 -1.68 1.60 -19.71
N ARG A 128 -2.93 1.18 -19.50
CA ARG A 128 -3.79 0.66 -20.56
C ARG A 128 -4.08 1.74 -21.61
N LEU A 129 -4.55 2.91 -21.18
CA LEU A 129 -4.83 4.03 -22.08
C LEU A 129 -3.60 4.48 -22.87
N ALA A 130 -2.43 4.52 -22.23
CA ALA A 130 -1.18 4.86 -22.90
C ALA A 130 -0.79 3.83 -23.97
N LYS A 131 -0.99 2.53 -23.69
CA LYS A 131 -0.75 1.45 -24.66
C LYS A 131 -1.68 1.56 -25.87
N ASP A 132 -2.96 1.84 -25.65
CA ASP A 132 -3.94 1.98 -26.73
C ASP A 132 -3.59 3.18 -27.63
N ALA A 133 -3.31 4.35 -27.03
CA ALA A 133 -2.90 5.55 -27.77
C ALA A 133 -1.59 5.34 -28.56
N ASN A 134 -0.65 4.58 -28.00
CA ASN A 134 0.59 4.23 -28.68
C ASN A 134 0.36 3.26 -29.85
N SER A 135 -0.54 2.28 -29.69
CA SER A 135 -0.95 1.37 -30.76
C SER A 135 -1.56 2.14 -31.93
N ASP A 136 -2.48 3.07 -31.66
CA ASP A 136 -3.11 3.92 -32.67
C ASP A 136 -2.09 4.81 -33.39
N SER A 137 -1.18 5.41 -32.63
CA SER A 137 -0.09 6.23 -33.19
C SER A 137 0.83 5.40 -34.09
N ASN A 138 1.16 4.17 -33.69
CA ASN A 138 1.97 3.25 -34.46
C ASN A 138 1.27 2.82 -35.76
N ASN A 139 -0.04 2.56 -35.71
CA ASN A 139 -0.85 2.24 -36.89
C ASN A 139 -0.89 3.42 -37.87
N LYS A 140 -1.08 4.64 -37.38
CA LYS A 140 -1.03 5.87 -38.20
C LYS A 140 0.36 6.09 -38.80
N HIS A 141 1.42 5.83 -38.03
CA HIS A 141 2.80 5.94 -38.51
C HIS A 141 3.05 4.97 -39.67
N LYS A 142 2.70 3.68 -39.51
CA LYS A 142 2.80 2.68 -40.58
C LYS A 142 2.02 3.09 -41.84
N PHE A 143 0.80 3.61 -41.67
CA PHE A 143 -0.01 4.07 -42.80
C PHE A 143 0.65 5.24 -43.54
N LEU A 144 1.18 6.23 -42.82
CA LEU A 144 1.89 7.36 -43.41
C LEU A 144 3.18 6.93 -44.10
N GLU A 145 3.94 6.01 -43.49
CA GLU A 145 5.18 5.46 -44.05
C GLU A 145 4.91 4.72 -45.38
N GLN A 146 3.85 3.90 -45.44
CA GLN A 146 3.43 3.24 -46.69
C GLN A 146 3.07 4.23 -47.80
N ASN A 147 2.35 5.32 -47.48
CA ASN A 147 2.01 6.34 -48.46
C ASN A 147 3.25 7.12 -48.92
N MET A 148 4.15 7.45 -48.00
CA MET A 148 5.41 8.11 -48.32
C MET A 148 6.24 7.27 -49.29
N GLN A 149 6.36 5.96 -49.06
CA GLN A 149 7.05 5.04 -49.98
C GLN A 149 6.39 5.03 -51.37
N LYS A 150 5.06 5.00 -51.46
CA LYS A 150 4.34 5.07 -52.73
C LYS A 150 4.67 6.36 -53.50
N TYR A 151 4.57 7.51 -52.84
CA TYR A 151 4.89 8.80 -53.47
C TYR A 151 6.35 8.90 -53.89
N GLN A 152 7.28 8.33 -53.11
CA GLN A 152 8.70 8.31 -53.45
C GLN A 152 8.98 7.49 -54.71
N ILE A 153 8.31 6.34 -54.87
CA ILE A 153 8.37 5.53 -56.08
C ILE A 153 7.77 6.30 -57.27
N GLU A 154 6.60 6.89 -57.12
CA GLU A 154 5.93 7.65 -58.17
C GLU A 154 6.77 8.86 -58.62
N CYS A 155 7.35 9.61 -57.68
CA CYS A 155 8.28 10.70 -57.99
C CYS A 155 9.51 10.20 -58.77
N SER A 156 10.07 9.06 -58.38
CA SER A 156 11.22 8.46 -59.09
C SER A 156 10.84 8.05 -60.52
N GLN A 157 9.65 7.49 -60.71
CA GLN A 157 9.13 7.14 -62.04
C GLN A 157 8.86 8.38 -62.91
N LEU A 158 8.24 9.42 -62.35
CA LEU A 158 8.03 10.69 -63.05
C LEU A 158 9.35 11.35 -63.43
N LYS A 159 10.35 11.33 -62.55
CA LYS A 159 11.69 11.84 -62.82
C LYS A 159 12.37 11.08 -63.97
N ALA A 160 12.25 9.76 -64.02
CA ALA A 160 12.76 8.96 -65.13
C ALA A 160 12.05 9.27 -66.47
N LYS A 161 10.72 9.39 -66.45
CA LYS A 161 9.94 9.80 -67.65
C LYS A 161 10.35 11.19 -68.13
N PHE A 162 10.56 12.13 -67.22
CA PHE A 162 10.99 13.49 -67.54
C PHE A 162 12.34 13.50 -68.25
N ILE A 163 13.32 12.76 -67.73
CA ILE A 163 14.65 12.62 -68.36
C ILE A 163 14.53 12.04 -69.77
N SER A 164 13.74 10.96 -69.94
CA SER A 164 13.53 10.34 -71.26
C SER A 164 12.85 11.29 -72.26
N LEU A 165 11.89 12.11 -71.81
CA LEU A 165 11.26 13.14 -72.64
C LEU A 165 12.25 14.24 -73.04
N GLU A 166 13.13 14.68 -72.12
CA GLU A 166 14.20 15.64 -72.45
C GLU A 166 15.17 15.07 -73.50
N GLU A 167 15.54 13.79 -73.39
CA GLU A 167 16.40 13.12 -74.37
C GLU A 167 15.74 13.03 -75.75
N MET A 168 14.47 12.60 -75.82
CA MET A 168 13.71 12.58 -77.07
C MET A 168 13.59 13.98 -77.68
N LYS A 169 13.33 15.01 -76.87
CA LYS A 169 13.28 16.40 -77.33
C LYS A 169 14.60 16.82 -77.96
N ARG A 170 15.73 16.55 -77.30
CA ARG A 170 17.08 16.84 -77.86
C ARG A 170 17.33 16.10 -79.16
N GLN A 171 16.90 14.84 -79.26
CA GLN A 171 17.03 14.04 -80.48
C GLN A 171 16.23 14.66 -81.63
N VAL A 172 14.97 15.03 -81.39
CA VAL A 172 14.11 15.69 -82.40
C VAL A 172 14.68 17.04 -82.82
N GLU A 173 15.24 17.83 -81.89
CA GLU A 173 15.93 19.09 -82.21
C GLU A 173 17.15 18.86 -83.13
N MET A 174 17.96 17.83 -82.87
CA MET A 174 19.09 17.46 -83.74
C MET A 174 18.64 16.96 -85.12
N ASP A 175 17.64 16.07 -85.16
CA ASP A 175 17.10 15.51 -86.40
C ASP A 175 16.47 16.63 -87.25
N GLY A 176 15.74 17.56 -86.61
CA GLY A 176 15.19 18.75 -87.26
C GLY A 176 16.27 19.69 -87.80
N SER A 177 17.35 19.91 -87.06
CA SER A 177 18.51 20.67 -87.54
C SER A 177 19.19 20.01 -88.74
N THR A 178 19.33 18.68 -88.71
CA THR A 178 19.90 17.89 -89.80
C THR A 178 19.02 17.92 -91.04
N ALA A 179 17.70 17.74 -90.88
CA ALA A 179 16.73 17.84 -91.97
C ALA A 179 16.72 19.23 -92.59
N LYS A 180 16.81 20.30 -91.78
CA LYS A 180 16.94 21.68 -92.28
C LYS A 180 18.21 21.87 -93.10
N GLN A 181 19.37 21.43 -92.62
CA GLN A 181 20.62 21.48 -93.39
C GLN A 181 20.52 20.71 -94.71
N ASN A 182 19.86 19.55 -94.72
CA ASN A 182 19.66 18.76 -95.94
C ASN A 182 18.73 19.46 -96.93
N LEU A 183 17.65 20.08 -96.45
CA LEU A 183 16.76 20.91 -97.27
C LEU A 183 17.48 22.12 -97.86
N ASP A 184 18.27 22.83 -97.04
CA ASP A 184 19.06 23.99 -97.50
C ASP A 184 20.05 23.58 -98.59
N LYS A 185 20.72 22.42 -98.45
CA LYS A 185 21.58 21.85 -99.50
C LYS A 185 20.81 21.51 -100.78
N CYS A 186 19.62 20.91 -100.66
CA CYS A 186 18.80 20.54 -101.81
C CYS A 186 18.26 21.79 -102.52
N TYR A 187 17.84 22.82 -101.77
CA TYR A 187 17.45 24.13 -102.31
C TYR A 187 18.62 24.80 -103.05
N ALA A 188 19.82 24.78 -102.49
CA ALA A 188 21.02 25.31 -103.14
C ALA A 188 21.31 24.57 -104.47
N GLN A 189 21.21 23.24 -104.49
CA GLN A 189 21.35 22.45 -105.72
C GLN A 189 20.30 22.77 -106.78
N ILE A 190 19.03 22.95 -106.39
CA ILE A 190 17.96 23.33 -107.32
C ILE A 190 18.21 24.74 -107.87
N LYS A 191 18.65 25.68 -107.01
CA LYS A 191 19.00 27.03 -107.44
C LYS A 191 20.14 27.02 -108.47
N ASP A 192 21.21 26.26 -108.22
CA ASP A 192 22.34 26.10 -109.15
C ASP A 192 21.92 25.47 -110.50
N LEU A 193 20.92 24.57 -110.51
CA LEU A 193 20.38 23.97 -111.73
C LEU A 193 19.48 24.91 -112.53
N ASN A 194 18.81 25.86 -111.86
CA ASN A 194 17.89 26.80 -112.48
C ASN A 194 18.60 28.08 -112.98
N GLU A 195 19.87 28.29 -112.59
CA GLU A 195 20.76 29.37 -113.06
C GLU A 195 21.67 28.92 -114.23
N ARG A 196 21.42 27.74 -114.82
CA ARG A 196 22.03 27.24 -116.07
C ARG A 196 21.03 27.26 -117.23
#